data_AF-A0A6B3C9W4-F1
#
_entry.id   AF-A0A6B3C9W4-F1
#
_cell.length_a   1.000
_cell.length_b   1.000
_cell.length_c   1.000
_cell.angle_alpha   90.00
_cell.angle_beta   90.00
_cell.angle_gamma   90.00
#
_symmetry.space_group_name_H-M   'P 1'
#
loop_
_entity.id
_entity.type
_entity.pdbx_description
1 polymer ?
#
loop_
_entity_poly.entity_id
_entity_poly.type
_entity_poly.pdbx_seq_one_letter_code
_entity_poly.pdbx_strand_id
1 'polypeptide(L)' 'KGGSTREAKKVCTQCDVRSECLEYALANDERFGIWGGLSERERRKLKRRVV' A
#
# COMPACT_ATOMS: atom_id res chain seq x y z
N LYS A 1 -0.97 -6.94 17.61
CA LYS A 1 -2.39 -7.23 17.25
C LYS A 1 -2.71 -6.40 16.01
N GLY A 2 -2.87 -7.03 14.83
CA GLY A 2 -2.93 -6.33 13.53
C GLY A 2 -4.07 -6.82 12.64
N GLY A 3 -5.31 -6.85 13.17
CA GLY A 3 -6.50 -7.24 12.41
C GLY A 3 -6.83 -6.24 11.29
N SER A 4 -6.81 -4.95 11.63
CA SER A 4 -7.14 -3.84 10.73
C SER A 4 -6.32 -3.83 9.43
N THR A 5 -5.03 -4.21 9.48
CA THR A 5 -4.17 -4.30 8.29
C THR A 5 -4.66 -5.35 7.29
N ARG A 6 -5.14 -6.50 7.75
CA ARG A 6 -5.62 -7.56 6.85
C ARG A 6 -6.95 -7.18 6.21
N GLU A 7 -7.84 -6.56 6.97
CA GLU A 7 -9.15 -6.11 6.49
C GLU A 7 -9.02 -4.96 5.49
N ALA A 8 -8.20 -3.94 5.82
CA ALA A 8 -7.92 -2.83 4.89
C ALA A 8 -7.33 -3.33 3.56
N LYS A 9 -6.42 -4.31 3.60
CA LYS A 9 -5.89 -4.92 2.39
C LYS A 9 -6.94 -5.62 1.54
N LYS A 10 -7.92 -6.29 2.16
CA LYS A 10 -9.04 -6.92 1.43
C LYS A 10 -9.91 -5.87 0.74
N VAL A 11 -10.15 -4.73 1.36
CA VAL A 11 -10.89 -3.63 0.72
C VAL A 11 -10.15 -3.15 -0.54
N CYS A 12 -8.83 -3.01 -0.46
CA CYS A 12 -8.03 -2.60 -1.61
C CYS A 12 -8.12 -3.54 -2.83
N THR A 13 -8.46 -4.84 -2.66
CA THR A 13 -8.55 -5.76 -3.81
C THR A 13 -9.75 -5.52 -4.71
N GLN A 14 -10.75 -4.80 -4.21
CA GLN A 14 -11.98 -4.44 -4.94
C GLN A 14 -11.97 -2.96 -5.37
N CYS A 15 -10.85 -2.26 -5.19
CA CYS A 15 -10.74 -0.85 -5.51
C CYS A 15 -10.22 -0.68 -6.94
N ASP A 16 -11.00 -0.02 -7.79
CA ASP A 16 -10.65 0.19 -9.20
C ASP A 16 -9.37 1.03 -9.37
N VAL A 17 -9.13 1.96 -8.46
CA VAL A 17 -7.97 2.89 -8.47
C VAL A 17 -6.78 2.37 -7.65
N ARG A 18 -6.71 1.05 -7.42
CA ARG A 18 -5.68 0.45 -6.56
C ARG A 18 -4.26 0.76 -7.04
N SER A 19 -4.03 0.75 -8.34
CA SER A 19 -2.72 0.97 -8.95
C SER A 19 -2.28 2.42 -8.77
N GLU A 20 -3.15 3.36 -9.11
CA GLU A 20 -2.95 4.80 -8.98
C GLU A 20 -2.75 5.19 -7.50
N CYS A 21 -3.52 4.59 -6.59
CA CYS A 21 -3.34 4.74 -5.15
C CYS A 21 -1.95 4.29 -4.68
N LEU A 22 -1.44 3.18 -5.22
CA LEU A 22 -0.10 2.70 -4.90
C LEU A 22 0.98 3.62 -5.45
N GLU A 23 0.85 4.03 -6.71
CA GLU A 23 1.79 4.93 -7.38
C GLU A 23 1.90 6.26 -6.63
N TYR A 24 0.75 6.84 -6.27
CA TYR A 24 0.71 8.03 -5.44
C TYR A 24 1.47 7.84 -4.12
N ALA A 25 1.22 6.73 -3.41
CA ALA A 25 1.87 6.47 -2.13
C ALA A 25 3.39 6.27 -2.25
N LEU A 26 3.86 5.72 -3.37
CA LEU A 26 5.29 5.55 -3.64
C LEU A 26 5.96 6.89 -4.00
N ALA A 27 5.30 7.69 -4.84
CA ALA A 27 5.79 9.00 -5.27
C ALA A 27 5.87 10.02 -4.13
N ASN A 28 4.89 10.00 -3.22
CA ASN A 28 4.80 10.94 -2.10
C ASN A 28 5.46 10.42 -0.80
N ASP A 29 6.13 9.27 -0.86
CA ASP A 29 6.74 8.60 0.30
C ASP A 29 5.77 8.43 1.48
N GLU A 30 4.52 8.06 1.20
CA GLU A 30 3.48 7.95 2.23
C GLU A 30 3.90 6.96 3.33
N ARG A 31 3.99 7.46 4.56
CA ARG A 31 4.68 6.78 5.66
C ARG A 31 3.77 5.89 6.49
N PHE A 32 2.47 6.09 6.42
CA PHE A 32 1.51 5.38 7.28
C PHE A 32 0.38 4.76 6.47
N GLY A 33 -0.36 3.85 7.09
CA GLY A 33 -1.57 3.24 6.50
C GLY A 33 -1.33 2.22 5.38
N ILE A 34 -2.45 1.74 4.84
CA ILE A 34 -2.51 0.80 3.71
C ILE A 34 -2.84 1.59 2.44
N TRP A 35 -2.01 1.45 1.43
CA TRP A 35 -2.15 2.11 0.13
C TRP A 35 -1.98 1.07 -0.96
N GLY A 36 -2.91 1.02 -1.91
CA GLY A 36 -2.91 0.02 -3.00
C GLY A 36 -2.85 -1.44 -2.53
N GLY A 37 -3.30 -1.74 -1.31
CA GLY A 37 -3.22 -3.07 -0.71
C GLY A 37 -1.86 -3.42 -0.08
N LEU A 38 -0.96 -2.45 0.07
CA LEU A 38 0.36 -2.63 0.67
C LEU A 38 0.48 -1.80 1.95
N SER A 39 1.05 -2.42 2.99
CA SER A 39 1.52 -1.71 4.18
C SER A 39 2.78 -0.89 3.88
N GLU A 40 3.08 0.09 4.73
CA GLU A 40 4.34 0.85 4.70
C GLU A 40 5.56 -0.07 4.53
N ARG A 41 5.65 -1.15 5.32
CA ARG A 41 6.78 -2.09 5.27
C ARG A 41 6.90 -2.78 3.90
N GLU A 42 5.77 -3.09 3.27
CA GLU A 42 5.75 -3.71 1.94
C GLU A 42 6.07 -2.69 0.84
N ARG A 43 5.54 -1.46 0.93
CA ARG A 43 5.89 -0.37 0.01
C ARG A 43 7.38 -0.06 0.04
N ARG A 44 7.99 0.01 1.23
CA ARG A 44 9.45 0.18 1.37
C ARG A 44 10.24 -0.96 0.74
N LYS A 45 9.77 -2.20 0.84
CA LYS A 45 10.41 -3.35 0.16
C LYS A 45 10.28 -3.24 -1.36
N LEU A 46 9.13 -2.79 -1.85
CA LEU A 46 8.87 -2.60 -3.27
C LEU A 46 9.76 -1.49 -3.86
N LYS A 47 9.81 -0.32 -3.22
CA LYS A 47 10.67 0.81 -3.61
C LYS A 47 12.14 0.42 -3.73
N ARG A 48 12.64 -0.43 -2.82
CA ARG A 48 14.02 -0.98 -2.85
C ARG A 48 14.29 -2.02 -3.94
N ARG A 49 13.26 -2.56 -4.60
CA ARG A 49 13.44 -3.53 -5.70
C ARG A 49 13.40 -2.87 -7.08
N VAL A 50 12.85 -1.65 -7.14
CA VAL A 50 12.67 -0.89 -8.38
C VAL A 50 13.83 0.10 -8.60
N VAL A 51 14.54 0.45 -7.52
CA VAL A 51 15.87 1.11 -7.54
C VAL A 51 16.94 0.03 -7.54
#